data_AF-A0A8S2RH19-F1
#
_entry.id   AF-A0A8S2RH19-F1
#
_cell.length_a   1.000
_cell.length_b   1.000
_cell.length_c   1.000
_cell.angle_alpha   90.00
_cell.angle_beta   90.00
_cell.angle_gamma   90.00
#
_symmetry.space_group_name_H-M   'P 1'
#
loop_
_entity.id
_entity.type
_entity.pdbx_description
1 polymer ?
#
loop_
_entity_poly.entity_id
_entity_poly.type
_entity_poly.pdbx_seq_one_letter_code
_entity_poly.pdbx_strand_id
1 'polypeptide(L)'
;MNILEHEHLMYRILAYLFKKCLFLLTTIISKLTKNLLIRALWNYRLIRVYFIIVTLSFTVLIYNQSNTNVISNSILETLTADNKIIQCRFPQLSLNINTLTFNIPNTSQPICQSWFYPIIIENYHVRLVVSYLNCAAIFYIGEGDKEYEKIPIQLYFNVNILLISDYFTVRCKDPSTKAIYPSLPYASIHYNPNTRDRLANIKKTEDNFNVLVLGFDSVSRLQFERMLPKSFSYITKQLNGLVLKGMLNYEYLIRN
;
A
#
# COMPACT_ATOMS: atom_id res chain seq x y z
N MET A 1 -26.12 -70.78 75.51
CA MET A 1 -26.11 -70.30 74.11
C MET A 1 -24.66 -70.03 73.76
N ASN A 2 -24.11 -70.77 72.79
CA ASN A 2 -22.67 -70.99 72.65
C ASN A 2 -21.98 -69.86 71.87
N ILE A 3 -20.90 -69.32 72.45
CA ILE A 3 -20.05 -68.27 71.88
C ILE A 3 -19.49 -68.66 70.49
N LEU A 4 -19.31 -69.96 70.24
CA LEU A 4 -18.85 -70.47 68.94
C LEU A 4 -19.81 -70.18 67.76
N GLU A 5 -21.12 -70.12 67.97
CA GLU A 5 -22.06 -69.84 66.87
C GLU A 5 -22.01 -68.37 66.43
N HIS A 6 -21.68 -67.46 67.35
CA HIS A 6 -21.54 -66.04 67.03
C HIS A 6 -20.30 -65.76 66.18
N GLU A 7 -19.17 -66.42 66.45
CA GLU A 7 -17.96 -66.27 65.65
C GLU A 7 -18.16 -66.77 64.21
N HIS A 8 -18.87 -67.90 64.05
CA HIS A 8 -19.10 -68.47 62.73
C HIS A 8 -20.06 -67.62 61.88
N LEU A 9 -21.01 -66.92 62.51
CA LEU A 9 -21.89 -65.95 61.85
C LEU A 9 -21.13 -64.68 61.43
N MET A 10 -20.24 -64.19 62.31
CA MET A 10 -19.39 -63.02 62.04
C MET A 10 -18.47 -63.25 60.84
N TYR A 11 -17.84 -64.43 60.75
CA TYR A 11 -17.01 -64.82 59.60
C TYR A 11 -17.81 -64.92 58.30
N ARG A 12 -19.04 -65.43 58.33
CA ARG A 12 -19.91 -65.49 57.13
C ARG A 12 -20.30 -64.10 56.64
N ILE A 13 -20.58 -63.17 57.55
CA ILE A 13 -20.91 -61.78 57.21
C ILE A 13 -19.67 -61.07 56.63
N LEU A 14 -18.49 -61.23 57.26
CA LEU A 14 -17.23 -60.69 56.77
C LEU A 14 -16.87 -61.23 55.38
N ALA A 15 -16.99 -62.54 55.16
CA ALA A 15 -16.74 -63.15 53.86
C ALA A 15 -17.70 -62.65 52.77
N TYR A 16 -18.98 -62.47 53.10
CA TYR A 16 -19.97 -61.91 52.17
C TYR A 16 -19.67 -60.45 51.82
N LEU A 17 -19.34 -59.63 52.82
CA LEU A 17 -18.96 -58.23 52.62
C LEU A 17 -17.68 -58.11 51.79
N PHE A 18 -16.67 -58.94 52.06
CA PHE A 18 -15.42 -58.95 51.30
C PHE A 18 -15.67 -59.33 49.83
N LYS A 19 -16.49 -60.37 49.58
CA LYS A 19 -16.82 -60.79 48.21
C LYS A 19 -17.61 -59.73 47.44
N LYS A 20 -18.53 -59.04 48.12
CA LYS A 20 -19.32 -57.93 47.53
C LYS A 20 -18.45 -56.71 47.26
N CYS A 21 -17.50 -56.40 48.15
CA CYS A 21 -16.55 -55.32 47.97
C CYS A 21 -15.57 -55.60 46.81
N LEU A 22 -15.08 -56.83 46.69
CA LEU A 22 -14.21 -57.24 45.57
C LEU A 22 -14.93 -57.14 44.23
N PHE A 23 -16.22 -57.51 44.16
CA PHE A 23 -17.03 -57.37 42.94
C PHE A 23 -17.29 -55.91 42.55
N LEU A 24 -17.52 -55.03 43.54
CA LEU A 24 -17.64 -53.59 43.30
C LEU A 24 -16.32 -52.99 42.84
N LEU A 25 -15.19 -53.42 43.41
CA LEU A 25 -13.87 -52.93 43.02
C LEU A 25 -13.53 -53.32 41.57
N THR A 26 -13.81 -54.55 41.16
CA THR A 26 -13.53 -55.01 39.79
C THR A 26 -14.42 -54.33 38.76
N THR A 27 -15.68 -54.05 39.09
CA THR A 27 -16.59 -53.29 38.21
C THR A 27 -16.19 -51.81 38.08
N ILE A 28 -15.74 -51.17 39.16
CA ILE A 28 -15.22 -49.79 39.13
C ILE A 28 -13.93 -49.72 38.30
N ILE A 29 -12.97 -50.63 38.53
CA ILE A 29 -11.71 -50.66 37.79
C ILE A 29 -11.96 -50.91 36.30
N SER A 30 -12.86 -51.82 35.94
CA SER A 30 -13.24 -52.08 34.55
C SER A 30 -13.86 -50.86 33.85
N LYS A 31 -14.67 -50.08 34.58
CA LYS A 31 -15.30 -48.87 34.05
C LYS A 31 -14.29 -47.71 33.92
N LEU A 32 -13.34 -47.62 34.86
CA LEU A 32 -12.28 -46.60 34.85
C LEU A 32 -11.29 -46.82 33.70
N THR A 33 -10.87 -48.06 33.46
CA THR A 33 -9.92 -48.40 32.38
C THR A 33 -10.53 -48.17 31.00
N LYS A 34 -11.81 -48.51 30.78
CA LYS A 34 -12.52 -48.22 29.52
C LYS A 34 -12.58 -46.72 29.22
N ASN A 35 -12.89 -45.88 30.22
CA ASN A 35 -12.95 -44.43 30.04
C ASN A 35 -11.58 -43.79 29.75
N LEU A 36 -10.51 -44.29 30.39
CA LEU A 36 -9.15 -43.84 30.10
C LEU A 36 -8.70 -44.20 28.69
N LEU A 37 -9.04 -45.41 28.22
CA LEU A 37 -8.69 -45.88 26.89
C LEU A 37 -9.45 -45.13 25.78
N ILE A 38 -10.73 -44.79 26.02
CA ILE A 38 -11.51 -43.94 25.11
C ILE A 38 -10.92 -42.52 25.02
N ARG A 39 -10.52 -41.91 26.15
CA ARG A 39 -9.86 -40.59 26.15
C ARG A 39 -8.50 -40.62 25.43
N ALA A 40 -7.71 -41.67 25.61
CA ALA A 40 -6.44 -41.84 24.92
C ALA A 40 -6.64 -41.96 23.39
N LEU A 41 -7.65 -42.72 22.94
CA LEU A 41 -8.00 -42.84 21.52
C LEU A 41 -8.50 -41.51 20.92
N TRP A 42 -9.26 -40.72 21.67
CA TRP A 42 -9.69 -39.39 21.25
C TRP A 42 -8.52 -38.42 21.10
N ASN A 43 -7.60 -38.41 22.07
CA ASN A 43 -6.40 -37.57 21.98
C ASN A 43 -5.49 -37.98 20.82
N TYR A 44 -5.34 -39.28 20.56
CA TYR A 44 -4.56 -39.76 19.42
C TYR A 44 -5.17 -39.32 18.07
N ARG A 45 -6.50 -39.36 17.93
CA ARG A 45 -7.17 -38.87 16.72
C ARG A 45 -6.98 -37.36 16.52
N LEU A 46 -7.06 -36.56 17.58
CA LEU A 46 -6.82 -35.12 17.51
C LEU A 46 -5.38 -34.78 17.10
N ILE A 47 -4.39 -35.48 17.67
CA ILE A 47 -2.97 -35.30 17.31
C ILE A 47 -2.75 -35.64 15.83
N ARG A 48 -3.37 -36.71 15.32
CA ARG A 48 -3.21 -37.11 13.91
C ARG A 48 -3.82 -36.09 12.94
N VAL A 49 -4.97 -35.50 13.28
CA VAL A 49 -5.60 -34.44 12.47
C VAL A 49 -4.74 -33.17 12.47
N TYR A 50 -4.21 -32.78 13.63
CA TYR A 50 -3.33 -31.62 13.74
C TYR A 50 -2.06 -31.79 12.88
N PHE A 51 -1.43 -32.97 12.92
CA PHE A 51 -0.24 -33.26 12.11
C PHE A 51 -0.53 -33.16 10.60
N ILE A 52 -1.69 -33.65 10.14
CA ILE A 52 -2.10 -33.54 8.74
C ILE A 52 -2.24 -32.07 8.31
N ILE A 53 -2.89 -31.23 9.12
CA ILE A 53 -3.08 -29.80 8.82
C ILE A 53 -1.74 -29.08 8.73
N VAL A 54 -0.82 -29.33 9.67
CA VAL A 54 0.52 -28.73 9.67
C VAL A 54 1.30 -29.15 8.43
N THR A 55 1.31 -30.45 8.09
CA THR A 55 2.02 -30.92 6.88
C THR A 55 1.45 -30.31 5.59
N LEU A 56 0.12 -30.22 5.45
CA LEU A 56 -0.52 -29.55 4.31
C LEU A 56 -0.12 -28.08 4.22
N SER A 57 -0.16 -27.34 5.33
CA SER A 57 0.25 -25.92 5.35
C SER A 57 1.71 -25.73 4.94
N PHE A 58 2.61 -26.63 5.36
CA PHE A 58 4.03 -26.57 5.03
C PHE A 58 4.29 -26.88 3.56
N THR A 59 3.58 -27.85 2.98
CA THR A 59 3.69 -28.17 1.55
C THR A 59 3.23 -27.03 0.64
N VAL A 60 2.15 -26.32 1.00
CA VAL A 60 1.69 -25.13 0.26
C VAL A 60 2.72 -24.00 0.32
N LEU A 61 3.39 -23.84 1.46
CA LEU A 61 4.42 -22.81 1.65
C LEU A 61 5.66 -23.08 0.81
N ILE A 62 6.14 -24.33 0.79
CA ILE A 62 7.26 -24.76 -0.08
C ILE A 62 6.90 -24.61 -1.55
N TYR A 63 5.67 -24.98 -1.95
CA TYR A 63 5.22 -24.85 -3.34
C TYR A 63 5.21 -23.39 -3.81
N ASN A 64 4.72 -22.47 -2.98
CA ASN A 64 4.73 -21.03 -3.30
C ASN A 64 6.15 -20.45 -3.37
N GLN A 65 7.07 -20.92 -2.53
CA GLN A 65 8.46 -20.46 -2.54
C GLN A 65 9.26 -21.01 -3.72
N SER A 66 8.95 -22.22 -4.20
CA SER A 66 9.55 -22.79 -5.41
C SER A 66 9.13 -22.04 -6.68
N ASN A 67 7.88 -21.56 -6.74
CA ASN A 67 7.35 -20.91 -7.94
C ASN A 67 7.89 -19.48 -8.14
N THR A 68 8.26 -18.80 -7.05
CA THR A 68 8.84 -17.44 -7.11
C THR A 68 10.27 -17.44 -7.63
N ASN A 69 11.06 -18.48 -7.31
CA ASN A 69 12.47 -18.59 -7.74
C ASN A 69 12.66 -19.04 -9.21
N VAL A 70 11.67 -19.71 -9.80
CA VAL A 70 11.73 -20.11 -11.23
C VAL A 70 11.35 -18.94 -12.16
N ILE A 71 10.53 -18.00 -11.66
CA ILE A 71 10.15 -16.80 -12.41
C ILE A 71 11.25 -15.72 -12.35
N SER A 72 12.01 -15.62 -11.25
CA SER A 72 13.07 -14.62 -11.12
C SER A 72 14.24 -14.80 -12.10
N ASN A 73 14.55 -16.05 -12.48
CA ASN A 73 15.74 -16.34 -13.30
C ASN A 73 15.46 -16.31 -14.80
N SER A 74 14.21 -16.53 -15.23
CA SER A 74 13.83 -16.41 -16.66
C SER A 74 13.61 -14.96 -17.10
N ILE A 75 13.36 -14.05 -16.16
CA ILE A 75 13.21 -12.61 -16.42
C ILE A 75 14.57 -11.90 -16.51
N LEU A 76 15.62 -12.43 -15.88
CA LEU A 76 16.92 -11.75 -15.81
C LEU A 76 17.73 -11.84 -17.14
N GLU A 77 17.48 -12.85 -17.97
CA GLU A 77 18.19 -13.01 -19.26
C GLU A 77 17.56 -12.26 -20.45
N THR A 78 16.41 -11.59 -20.27
CA THR A 78 15.76 -10.81 -21.34
C THR A 78 15.93 -9.29 -21.23
N LEU A 79 16.64 -8.80 -20.19
CA LEU A 79 16.80 -7.37 -19.90
C LEU A 79 18.11 -6.74 -20.42
N THR A 80 18.92 -7.46 -21.20
CA THR A 80 20.19 -6.91 -21.73
C THR A 80 20.11 -6.37 -23.17
N ALA A 81 18.92 -6.04 -23.67
CA ALA A 81 18.77 -5.33 -24.94
C ALA A 81 17.85 -4.12 -24.79
N ASP A 82 18.47 -2.94 -24.77
CA ASP A 82 17.88 -1.60 -24.81
C ASP A 82 16.99 -1.17 -23.64
N ASN A 83 17.63 -0.53 -22.66
CA ASN A 83 17.05 0.24 -21.56
C ASN A 83 16.13 1.37 -22.07
N LYS A 84 14.90 1.01 -22.45
CA LYS A 84 13.81 1.94 -22.71
C LYS A 84 13.12 2.20 -21.37
N ILE A 85 13.43 3.33 -20.73
CA ILE A 85 12.81 3.75 -19.46
C ILE A 85 11.28 3.59 -19.55
N ILE A 86 10.73 2.68 -18.74
CA ILE A 86 9.33 2.25 -18.72
C ILE A 86 8.56 3.19 -17.78
N GLN A 87 7.71 4.07 -18.33
CA GLN A 87 6.90 5.00 -17.54
C GLN A 87 5.59 5.32 -18.26
N CYS A 88 4.52 5.61 -17.50
CA CYS A 88 3.31 6.21 -18.06
C CYS A 88 3.66 7.58 -18.65
N ARG A 89 3.33 7.80 -19.93
CA ARG A 89 3.50 9.11 -20.55
C ARG A 89 2.21 9.90 -20.39
N PHE A 90 2.23 10.88 -19.49
CA PHE A 90 1.14 11.83 -19.38
C PHE A 90 1.14 12.79 -20.58
N PRO A 91 -0.04 13.16 -21.09
CA PRO A 91 -0.12 14.13 -22.18
C PRO A 91 0.50 15.46 -21.73
N GLN A 92 1.40 15.99 -22.55
CA GLN A 92 2.03 17.27 -22.27
C GLN A 92 0.96 18.37 -22.28
N LEU A 93 0.86 19.10 -21.17
CA LEU A 93 0.02 20.29 -21.10
C LEU A 93 0.66 21.37 -21.97
N SER A 94 -0.06 21.82 -22.99
CA SER A 94 0.39 22.95 -23.80
C SER A 94 -0.02 24.26 -23.11
N LEU A 95 0.95 25.11 -22.81
CA LEU A 95 0.69 26.43 -22.26
C LEU A 95 0.14 27.33 -23.37
N ASN A 96 -1.10 27.81 -23.20
CA ASN A 96 -1.60 28.90 -24.02
C ASN A 96 -1.03 30.20 -23.47
N ILE A 97 -0.01 30.73 -24.15
CA ILE A 97 0.74 31.92 -23.70
C ILE A 97 -0.17 33.16 -23.63
N ASN A 98 -1.22 33.23 -24.45
CA ASN A 98 -2.07 34.41 -24.54
C ASN A 98 -3.02 34.54 -23.33
N THR A 99 -3.47 33.41 -22.79
CA THR A 99 -4.43 33.36 -21.68
C THR A 99 -3.80 32.90 -20.38
N LEU A 100 -2.52 32.49 -20.40
CA LEU A 100 -1.85 31.79 -19.28
C LEU A 100 -2.65 30.59 -18.78
N THR A 101 -3.47 29.99 -19.66
CA THR A 101 -4.24 28.79 -19.35
C THR A 101 -3.56 27.58 -19.97
N PHE A 102 -3.60 26.45 -19.28
CA PHE A 102 -3.18 25.18 -19.89
C PHE A 102 -4.28 24.71 -20.85
N ASN A 103 -3.93 24.57 -22.12
CA ASN A 103 -4.76 23.86 -23.08
C ASN A 103 -4.64 22.37 -22.76
N ILE A 104 -5.69 21.84 -22.14
CA ILE A 104 -5.80 20.42 -21.84
C ILE A 104 -6.18 19.71 -23.15
N PRO A 105 -5.34 18.80 -23.67
CA PRO A 105 -5.69 18.04 -24.87
C PRO A 105 -6.93 17.17 -24.62
N ASN A 106 -7.75 16.97 -25.65
CA ASN A 106 -8.98 16.18 -25.59
C ASN A 106 -8.73 14.73 -25.13
N THR A 107 -7.51 14.22 -25.28
CA THR A 107 -7.04 12.95 -24.72
C THR A 107 -6.17 13.20 -23.50
N SER A 108 -6.78 13.35 -22.34
CA SER A 108 -6.07 13.58 -21.07
C SER A 108 -5.68 12.29 -20.34
N GLN A 109 -5.97 11.12 -20.93
CA GLN A 109 -5.55 9.85 -20.36
C GLN A 109 -4.06 9.59 -20.62
N PRO A 110 -3.28 9.18 -19.62
CA PRO A 110 -1.89 8.79 -19.82
C PRO A 110 -1.81 7.53 -20.68
N ILE A 111 -0.77 7.49 -21.51
CA ILE A 111 -0.43 6.29 -22.27
C ILE A 111 0.51 5.47 -21.39
N CYS A 112 -0.01 4.39 -20.83
CA CYS A 112 0.73 3.49 -19.95
C CYS A 112 1.08 2.18 -20.67
N GLN A 113 2.21 1.58 -20.31
CA GLN A 113 2.57 0.23 -20.72
C GLN A 113 1.81 -0.82 -19.87
N SER A 114 1.84 -2.09 -20.26
CA SER A 114 0.97 -3.17 -19.75
C SER A 114 1.10 -3.49 -18.25
N TRP A 115 2.07 -2.91 -17.54
CA TRP A 115 2.36 -3.21 -16.14
C TRP A 115 1.76 -2.17 -15.15
N PHE A 116 0.95 -1.24 -15.65
CA PHE A 116 0.20 -0.30 -14.80
C PHE A 116 -1.25 -0.73 -14.66
N TYR A 117 -1.77 -0.65 -13.44
CA TYR A 117 -3.18 -0.93 -13.14
C TYR A 117 -3.87 0.35 -12.66
N PRO A 118 -4.96 0.78 -13.32
CA PRO A 118 -5.72 1.92 -12.86
C PRO A 118 -6.57 1.54 -11.64
N ILE A 119 -6.43 2.28 -10.54
CA ILE A 119 -7.35 2.21 -9.39
C ILE A 119 -8.32 3.38 -9.50
N ILE A 120 -9.61 3.06 -9.50
CA ILE A 120 -10.68 4.07 -9.64
C ILE A 120 -11.36 4.25 -8.28
N ILE A 121 -11.35 5.49 -7.79
CA ILE A 121 -12.17 5.93 -6.66
C ILE A 121 -13.30 6.78 -7.22
N GLU A 122 -14.53 6.28 -7.13
CA GLU A 122 -15.71 6.95 -7.66
C GLU A 122 -16.54 7.62 -6.57
N ASN A 123 -17.47 8.48 -7.00
CA ASN A 123 -18.57 9.02 -6.20
C ASN A 123 -18.15 9.91 -5.03
N TYR A 124 -17.05 10.65 -5.16
CA TYR A 124 -16.78 11.73 -4.23
C TYR A 124 -17.40 13.03 -4.72
N HIS A 125 -17.91 13.81 -3.76
CA HIS A 125 -18.62 15.04 -4.03
C HIS A 125 -17.73 16.25 -3.78
N VAL A 126 -17.53 17.08 -4.80
CA VAL A 126 -16.82 18.35 -4.66
C VAL A 126 -17.85 19.48 -4.71
N ARG A 127 -17.89 20.31 -3.67
CA ARG A 127 -18.73 21.50 -3.64
C ARG A 127 -17.95 22.67 -4.23
N LEU A 128 -18.35 23.10 -5.42
CA LEU A 128 -18.02 24.43 -5.92
C LEU A 128 -18.97 25.45 -5.27
N VAL A 129 -18.55 26.71 -5.22
CA VAL A 129 -19.25 27.84 -4.56
C VAL A 129 -20.77 27.86 -4.83
N VAL A 130 -21.21 27.33 -5.98
CA VAL A 130 -22.61 27.30 -6.43
C VAL A 130 -23.11 25.92 -6.93
N SER A 131 -22.31 24.86 -6.94
CA SER A 131 -22.74 23.55 -7.46
C SER A 131 -22.05 22.35 -6.82
N TYR A 132 -22.72 21.20 -6.81
CA TYR A 132 -22.14 19.92 -6.37
C TYR A 132 -21.72 19.12 -7.59
N LEU A 133 -20.45 18.75 -7.68
CA LEU A 133 -19.94 17.87 -8.71
C LEU A 133 -19.82 16.45 -8.17
N ASN A 134 -20.22 15.45 -8.97
CA ASN A 134 -19.91 14.06 -8.72
C ASN A 134 -18.63 13.71 -9.50
N CYS A 135 -17.58 13.31 -8.80
CA CYS A 135 -16.26 13.11 -9.39
C CYS A 135 -15.74 11.70 -9.16
N ALA A 136 -14.83 11.28 -10.04
CA ALA A 136 -14.05 10.07 -9.92
C ALA A 136 -12.56 10.41 -10.10
N ALA A 137 -11.70 9.73 -9.35
CA ALA A 137 -10.26 9.86 -9.39
C ALA A 137 -9.67 8.53 -9.84
N ILE A 138 -8.81 8.58 -10.84
CA ILE A 138 -8.16 7.41 -11.43
C ILE A 138 -6.67 7.52 -11.13
N PHE A 139 -6.20 6.65 -10.24
CA PHE A 139 -4.80 6.53 -9.86
C PHE A 139 -4.10 5.52 -10.76
N TYR A 140 -2.89 5.82 -11.20
CA TYR A 140 -2.08 4.90 -11.99
C TYR A 140 -0.98 4.35 -11.10
N ILE A 141 -1.01 3.05 -10.84
CA ILE A 141 -0.08 2.39 -9.94
C ILE A 141 0.74 1.39 -10.74
N GLY A 142 2.06 1.55 -10.71
CA GLY A 142 3.01 0.62 -11.26
C GLY A 142 3.22 -0.58 -10.34
N GLU A 143 3.81 -1.64 -10.87
CA GLU A 143 4.12 -2.85 -10.08
C GLU A 143 5.08 -2.57 -8.90
N GLY A 144 5.99 -1.60 -9.05
CA GLY A 144 6.92 -1.14 -8.01
C GLY A 144 6.33 -0.16 -7.00
N ASP A 145 5.14 0.38 -7.24
CA ASP A 145 4.51 1.40 -6.37
C ASP A 145 3.76 0.78 -5.18
N LYS A 146 3.80 -0.55 -5.02
CA LYS A 146 3.08 -1.27 -3.95
C LYS A 146 3.60 -0.98 -2.54
N GLU A 147 4.80 -0.40 -2.41
CA GLU A 147 5.44 -0.08 -1.13
C GLU A 147 5.08 1.31 -0.58
N TYR A 148 4.37 2.16 -1.32
CA TYR A 148 4.03 3.49 -0.82
C TYR A 148 3.00 3.45 0.32
N GLU A 149 3.32 4.10 1.44
CA GLU A 149 2.37 4.39 2.50
C GLU A 149 1.23 5.25 1.92
N LYS A 150 0.01 4.72 1.98
CA LYS A 150 -1.19 5.42 1.52
C LYS A 150 -1.54 6.51 2.53
N ILE A 151 -1.27 7.76 2.20
CA ILE A 151 -1.59 8.88 3.09
C ILE A 151 -2.94 9.49 2.67
N PRO A 152 -3.92 9.58 3.59
CA PRO A 152 -5.16 10.30 3.31
C PRO A 152 -4.86 11.79 3.23
N ILE A 153 -5.13 12.41 2.07
CA ILE A 153 -5.02 13.86 1.94
C ILE A 153 -6.43 14.45 2.00
N GLN A 154 -6.57 15.49 2.82
CA GLN A 154 -7.75 16.34 2.80
C GLN A 154 -7.60 17.30 1.64
N LEU A 155 -8.45 17.17 0.62
CA LEU A 155 -8.57 18.22 -0.38
C LEU A 155 -9.22 19.45 0.28
N TYR A 156 -8.97 20.62 -0.29
CA TYR A 156 -9.34 21.95 0.25
C TYR A 156 -10.88 22.18 0.45
N PHE A 157 -11.72 21.15 0.32
CA PHE A 157 -13.18 21.24 0.32
C PHE A 157 -13.88 20.06 1.01
N ASN A 158 -13.52 19.70 2.25
CA ASN A 158 -14.17 18.62 3.04
C ASN A 158 -14.24 17.25 2.33
N VAL A 159 -13.37 17.01 1.34
CA VAL A 159 -13.26 15.72 0.66
C VAL A 159 -11.96 15.06 1.11
N ASN A 160 -12.09 13.96 1.84
CA ASN A 160 -10.95 13.13 2.21
C ASN A 160 -10.79 12.07 1.13
N ILE A 161 -9.77 12.23 0.28
CA ILE A 161 -9.39 11.20 -0.70
C ILE A 161 -8.06 10.63 -0.29
N LEU A 162 -7.99 9.31 -0.21
CA LEU A 162 -6.73 8.60 -0.02
C LEU A 162 -5.90 8.74 -1.29
N LEU A 163 -4.72 9.38 -1.21
CA LEU A 163 -3.81 9.40 -2.34
C LEU A 163 -3.03 8.09 -2.34
N ILE A 164 -3.20 7.34 -3.43
CA ILE A 164 -2.60 6.01 -3.61
C ILE A 164 -1.48 6.05 -4.66
N SER A 165 -1.35 7.15 -5.40
CA SER A 165 -0.29 7.37 -6.39
C SER A 165 0.03 8.86 -6.49
N ASP A 166 1.28 9.15 -6.84
CA ASP A 166 1.74 10.51 -7.14
C ASP A 166 1.05 11.09 -8.38
N TYR A 167 0.58 10.25 -9.29
CA TYR A 167 -0.09 10.70 -10.50
C TYR A 167 -1.50 10.14 -10.60
N PHE A 168 -2.47 11.02 -10.81
CA PHE A 168 -3.86 10.64 -10.96
C PHE A 168 -4.60 11.59 -11.91
N THR A 169 -5.72 11.12 -12.45
CA THR A 169 -6.65 11.97 -13.21
C THR A 169 -7.97 12.11 -12.48
N VAL A 170 -8.59 13.27 -12.57
CA VAL A 170 -9.92 13.54 -11.99
C VAL A 170 -10.91 13.78 -13.11
N ARG A 171 -12.05 13.10 -13.07
CA ARG A 171 -13.19 13.33 -13.96
C ARG A 171 -14.40 13.72 -13.14
N CYS A 172 -15.03 14.85 -13.46
CA CYS A 172 -16.23 15.31 -12.77
C CYS A 172 -17.42 15.37 -13.73
N LYS A 173 -18.62 15.17 -13.18
CA LYS A 173 -19.90 15.41 -13.83
C LYS A 173 -20.78 16.26 -12.92
N ASP A 174 -21.51 17.21 -13.51
CA ASP A 174 -22.54 17.94 -12.79
C ASP A 174 -23.84 17.12 -12.83
N PRO A 175 -24.36 16.67 -11.68
CA PRO A 175 -25.61 15.92 -11.61
C PRO A 175 -26.83 16.76 -12.05
N SER A 176 -26.76 18.09 -11.90
CA SER A 176 -27.87 19.00 -12.19
C SER A 176 -28.03 19.22 -13.70
N THR A 177 -26.92 19.50 -14.38
CA THR A 177 -26.91 19.78 -15.83
C THR A 177 -26.58 18.54 -16.67
N LYS A 178 -26.17 17.44 -16.04
CA LYS A 178 -25.58 16.24 -16.67
C LYS A 178 -24.31 16.55 -17.50
N ALA A 179 -23.73 17.74 -17.35
CA ALA A 179 -22.51 18.11 -18.05
C ALA A 179 -21.34 17.24 -17.56
N ILE A 180 -20.53 16.74 -18.49
CA ILE A 180 -19.30 15.98 -18.20
C ILE A 180 -18.12 16.92 -18.44
N TYR A 181 -17.31 17.12 -17.40
CA TYR A 181 -16.10 17.92 -17.48
C TYR A 181 -14.93 17.09 -18.02
N PRO A 182 -13.95 17.73 -18.69
CA PRO A 182 -12.76 17.04 -19.17
C PRO A 182 -11.99 16.43 -17.99
N SER A 183 -11.40 15.25 -18.20
CA SER A 183 -10.54 14.66 -17.19
C SER A 183 -9.26 15.49 -17.07
N LEU A 184 -8.83 15.81 -15.85
CA LEU A 184 -7.67 16.65 -15.59
C LEU A 184 -6.56 15.82 -14.91
N PRO A 185 -5.32 15.86 -15.42
CA PRO A 185 -4.18 15.22 -14.75
C PRO A 185 -3.71 16.05 -13.56
N TYR A 186 -3.37 15.38 -12.47
CA TYR A 186 -2.81 15.96 -11.25
C TYR A 186 -1.57 15.18 -10.83
N ALA A 187 -0.64 15.92 -10.20
CA ALA A 187 0.48 15.37 -9.48
C ALA A 187 0.31 15.67 -7.98
N SER A 188 0.54 14.67 -7.15
CA SER A 188 0.53 14.82 -5.70
C SER A 188 1.81 15.48 -5.22
N ILE A 189 1.70 16.27 -4.16
CA ILE A 189 2.86 16.73 -3.40
C ILE A 189 2.81 15.98 -2.09
N HIS A 190 3.81 15.12 -1.86
CA HIS A 190 3.88 14.32 -0.65
C HIS A 190 4.02 15.21 0.59
N TYR A 191 3.06 15.09 1.50
CA TYR A 191 3.06 15.81 2.76
C TYR A 191 3.88 15.06 3.79
N ASN A 192 5.08 15.56 4.12
CA ASN A 192 5.86 15.05 5.24
C ASN A 192 5.61 15.91 6.50
N PRO A 193 4.88 15.39 7.52
CA PRO A 193 4.56 16.15 8.72
C PRO A 193 5.83 16.57 9.48
N ASN A 194 6.83 15.69 9.57
CA ASN A 194 8.09 15.98 10.26
C ASN A 194 8.85 17.14 9.60
N THR A 195 8.83 17.22 8.27
CA THR A 195 9.43 18.33 7.53
C THR A 195 8.72 19.64 7.86
N ARG A 196 7.38 19.64 7.92
CA ARG A 196 6.60 20.84 8.23
C ARG A 196 6.75 21.26 9.69
N ASP A 197 6.72 20.32 10.62
CA ASP A 197 6.89 20.61 12.05
C ASP A 197 8.30 21.14 12.30
N ARG A 198 9.31 20.57 11.63
CA ARG A 198 10.67 21.12 11.63
C ARG A 198 10.67 22.57 11.10
N LEU A 199 10.01 22.85 9.97
CA LEU A 199 9.91 24.20 9.41
C LEU A 199 9.13 25.17 10.30
N ALA A 200 8.07 24.72 10.96
CA ALA A 200 7.26 25.52 11.88
C ALA A 200 8.03 25.89 13.15
N ASN A 201 8.91 24.99 13.60
CA ASN A 201 9.73 25.18 14.80
C ASN A 201 11.07 25.88 14.52
N ILE A 202 11.42 26.15 13.26
CA ILE A 202 12.56 27.01 12.94
C ILE A 202 12.20 28.43 13.38
N LYS A 203 12.92 28.96 14.39
CA LYS A 203 12.86 30.37 14.78
C LYS A 203 13.10 31.21 13.54
N LYS A 204 12.08 31.98 13.13
CA LYS A 204 12.20 32.99 12.07
C LYS A 204 13.19 34.06 12.51
N THR A 205 14.44 33.90 12.13
CA THR A 205 15.45 34.96 12.16
C THR A 205 15.26 35.82 10.93
N GLU A 206 15.76 37.07 10.97
CA GLU A 206 15.70 37.99 9.81
C GLU A 206 16.41 37.40 8.57
N ASP A 207 17.32 36.44 8.78
CA ASP A 207 18.05 35.73 7.71
C ASP A 207 17.31 34.53 7.10
N ASN A 208 16.10 34.20 7.56
CA ASN A 208 15.35 33.06 7.01
C ASN A 208 14.59 33.47 5.75
N PHE A 209 15.16 33.21 4.58
CA PHE A 209 14.51 33.41 3.29
C PHE A 209 13.80 32.13 2.82
N ASN A 210 12.62 32.29 2.20
CA ASN A 210 11.95 31.21 1.50
C ASN A 210 12.64 31.03 0.13
N VAL A 211 13.21 29.85 -0.12
CA VAL A 211 13.78 29.51 -1.43
C VAL A 211 12.72 28.79 -2.25
N LEU A 212 12.32 29.38 -3.38
CA LEU A 212 11.55 28.70 -4.41
C LEU A 212 12.49 28.32 -5.55
N VAL A 213 12.71 27.03 -5.75
CA VAL A 213 13.48 26.51 -6.90
C VAL A 213 12.50 26.13 -8.00
N LEU A 214 12.61 26.78 -9.16
CA LEU A 214 11.82 26.46 -10.35
C LEU A 214 12.74 25.82 -11.39
N GLY A 215 12.48 24.56 -11.71
CA GLY A 215 13.18 23.83 -12.77
C GLY A 215 12.35 23.84 -14.05
N PHE A 216 12.97 24.23 -15.17
CA PHE A 216 12.41 24.05 -16.51
C PHE A 216 13.22 22.96 -17.20
N ASP A 217 12.65 21.76 -17.30
CA ASP A 217 13.32 20.65 -17.98
C ASP A 217 13.53 20.99 -19.47
N SER A 218 14.71 20.68 -19.98
CA SER A 218 15.07 20.74 -21.40
C SER A 218 14.96 22.14 -22.05
N VAL A 219 14.91 23.21 -21.25
CA VAL A 219 14.90 24.59 -21.76
C VAL A 219 16.30 25.17 -21.68
N SER A 220 16.93 25.43 -22.84
CA SER A 220 18.18 26.21 -22.87
C SER A 220 17.93 27.64 -22.41
N ARG A 221 18.96 28.31 -21.87
CA ARG A 221 18.85 29.72 -21.45
C ARG A 221 18.27 30.62 -22.55
N LEU A 222 18.78 30.48 -23.78
CA LEU A 222 18.30 31.28 -24.92
C LEU A 222 16.84 30.98 -25.25
N GLN A 223 16.41 29.73 -25.12
CA GLN A 223 15.02 29.35 -25.31
C GLN A 223 14.12 29.92 -24.21
N PHE A 224 14.55 29.92 -22.95
CA PHE A 224 13.83 30.55 -21.84
C PHE A 224 13.64 32.06 -22.09
N GLU A 225 14.72 32.76 -22.46
CA GLU A 225 14.69 34.20 -22.78
C GLU A 225 13.71 34.52 -23.92
N ARG A 226 13.65 33.66 -24.96
CA ARG A 226 12.75 33.84 -26.11
C ARG A 226 11.30 33.48 -25.81
N MET A 227 11.05 32.42 -25.06
CA MET A 227 9.69 31.94 -24.76
C MET A 227 9.01 32.79 -23.69
N LEU A 228 9.78 33.30 -22.71
CA LEU A 228 9.26 34.02 -21.55
C LEU A 228 9.96 35.37 -21.34
N PRO A 229 9.97 36.28 -22.34
CA PRO A 229 10.74 37.51 -22.28
C PRO A 229 10.26 38.45 -21.15
N LYS A 230 8.95 38.46 -20.86
CA LYS A 230 8.37 39.25 -19.77
C LYS A 230 8.83 38.72 -18.40
N SER A 231 8.76 37.41 -18.19
CA SER A 231 9.19 36.78 -16.93
C SER A 231 10.69 36.94 -16.73
N PHE A 232 11.49 36.74 -17.78
CA PHE A 232 12.93 36.96 -17.74
C PHE A 232 13.27 38.42 -17.39
N SER A 233 12.60 39.40 -18.02
CA SER A 233 12.79 40.81 -17.70
C SER A 233 12.34 41.16 -16.28
N TYR A 234 11.28 40.55 -15.78
CA TYR A 234 10.79 40.77 -14.42
C TYR A 234 11.81 40.26 -13.39
N ILE A 235 12.28 39.02 -13.56
CA ILE A 235 13.28 38.40 -12.69
C ILE A 235 14.57 39.22 -12.68
N THR A 236 15.08 39.60 -13.84
CA THR A 236 16.38 40.29 -13.92
C THR A 236 16.33 41.75 -13.52
N LYS A 237 15.28 42.50 -13.92
CA LYS A 237 15.23 43.95 -13.72
C LYS A 237 14.47 44.38 -12.47
N GLN A 238 13.44 43.63 -12.05
CA GLN A 238 12.60 44.03 -10.91
C GLN A 238 12.99 43.30 -9.64
N LEU A 239 13.33 42.01 -9.75
CA LEU A 239 13.78 41.22 -8.60
C LEU A 239 15.30 41.23 -8.41
N ASN A 240 16.04 41.98 -9.24
CA ASN A 240 17.51 41.98 -9.27
C ASN A 240 18.10 40.56 -9.33
N GLY A 241 17.42 39.66 -10.03
CA GLY A 241 17.81 38.27 -10.17
C GLY A 241 19.11 38.13 -10.96
N LEU A 242 20.03 37.32 -10.44
CA LEU A 242 21.29 37.00 -11.09
C LEU A 242 21.10 35.90 -12.14
N VAL A 243 21.50 36.18 -13.38
CA VAL A 243 21.51 35.19 -14.46
C VAL A 243 22.87 34.51 -14.49
N LEU A 244 22.92 33.27 -14.02
CA LEU A 244 24.11 32.45 -14.12
C LEU A 244 24.28 31.96 -15.56
N LYS A 245 25.43 32.28 -16.17
CA LYS A 245 25.80 31.73 -17.48
C LYS A 245 26.43 30.35 -17.22
N GLY A 246 25.66 29.28 -17.40
CA GLY A 246 26.21 27.94 -17.33
C GLY A 246 27.26 27.74 -18.43
N MET A 247 28.54 27.68 -18.06
CA MET A 247 29.57 27.07 -18.89
C MET A 247 29.57 25.58 -18.55
N LEU A 248 29.01 24.74 -19.41
CA LEU A 248 29.50 23.38 -19.51
C LEU A 248 30.84 23.49 -20.23
N ASN A 249 31.92 23.69 -19.47
CA ASN A 249 33.27 23.73 -20.00
C ASN A 249 33.65 22.34 -20.50
N TYR A 250 33.40 22.05 -21.78
CA TYR A 250 33.92 20.87 -22.46
C TYR A 250 35.38 21.04 -22.93
N GLU A 251 36.01 22.20 -22.70
CA GLU A 251 37.37 22.51 -23.20
C GLU A 251 38.53 21.89 -22.39
N TYR A 252 38.27 21.19 -21.28
CA TYR A 252 39.35 20.56 -20.49
C TYR A 252 39.61 19.07 -20.77
N LEU A 253 38.95 18.45 -21.76
CA LEU A 253 39.09 17.01 -22.05
C LEU A 253 39.69 16.65 -23.42
N ILE A 254 40.23 17.60 -24.20
CA ILE A 254 40.89 17.32 -25.49
C ILE A 254 42.32 17.90 -25.58
N ARG A 255 43.01 18.07 -24.44
CA ARG A 255 44.48 18.20 -24.41
C ARG A 255 45.04 17.53 -23.17
N ASN A 256 45.37 16.27 -23.30
CA ASN A 256 46.61 15.65 -22.81
C ASN A 256 46.86 14.39 -23.65
#